data_AF-A0A914Q1T4-F1
#
_entry.id   AF-A0A914Q1T4-F1
#
_cell.length_a   1.000
_cell.length_b   1.000
_cell.length_c   1.000
_cell.angle_alpha   90.00
_cell.angle_beta   90.00
_cell.angle_gamma   90.00
#
_symmetry.space_group_name_H-M   'P 1'
#
loop_
_entity.id
_entity.type
_entity.pdbx_description
1 polymer ?
#
loop_
_entity_poly.entity_id
_entity_poly.type
_entity_poly.pdbx_seq_one_letter_code
_entity_poly.pdbx_strand_id
1 'polypeptide(L)'
;MNIFHDPVFRASINEKDVLKLEISHLVSDGHSMNILAKDLFSLFTNKHLPALTVNYQNFNQIFIDSSKNEQNEFWSKLFENKNYSKMETDFIDKDFDYSSDSVFKTFTNANSALAKSVKIYHCSPLTLLLYSFAFRFREKLEDFFAPLKIAFCKDMRPSEEYYNCIGFFINTLIIPIEETDTIADIEQKVNTAQTYSWITVNELKNLITKDENESIFDVILVLDNSPTTIFPAEKLNGFRIIETKQTATKFDLTIFVQINGKDLNVKAEYRKNLWKNETIETFLNAWEFDGFEEKVPKISKALPEFNLSIENVISVDFDRRDITEILMEKFEKYGRNIALKIEDSEISYKELQKKLIKISENIKLEYFKAIGCLFGPDTIIPVISKNSIEQWLICLGVIFAGGAYLPIDEKTPEERILKILEQLEPTLIISDKNIFGFKTVILDKIKDVETETTSKFTVLSNPHNLAYIIFTSGTTGIPKGVCINRLGLSNLISDAQQFFSIDQNSVIYQFTSFCFDNSILEIFAALGSGATCFISDGFFASDKFCKQISDYSITHAMLFPGLVETFDDEELVQLKKLKFWICGAEKLTRRPSEMIFRFHNHFAIIR
;
A
#
# COMPACT_ATOMS: atom_id res chain seq x y z
N MET A 1 16.17 -30.51 21.88
CA MET A 1 17.47 -31.21 21.87
C MET A 1 18.42 -30.37 22.70
N ASN A 2 18.96 -30.90 23.79
CA ASN A 2 20.01 -30.22 24.55
C ASN A 2 21.35 -30.60 23.93
N ILE A 3 21.96 -29.67 23.18
CA ILE A 3 23.19 -29.91 22.42
C ILE A 3 24.39 -30.36 23.27
N PHE A 4 24.34 -30.16 24.59
CA PHE A 4 25.40 -30.59 25.52
C PHE A 4 25.21 -32.02 26.05
N HIS A 5 24.03 -32.62 25.85
CA HIS A 5 23.67 -33.92 26.43
C HIS A 5 23.07 -34.92 25.44
N ASP A 6 22.46 -34.44 24.35
CA ASP A 6 21.87 -35.29 23.32
C ASP A 6 22.89 -35.57 22.19
N PRO A 7 22.94 -36.81 21.66
CA PRO A 7 23.78 -37.11 20.51
C PRO A 7 23.27 -36.37 19.26
N VAL A 8 24.15 -35.61 18.61
CA VAL A 8 23.90 -34.85 17.37
C VAL A 8 23.72 -35.73 16.13
N PHE A 9 23.90 -37.04 16.28
CA PHE A 9 23.72 -38.07 15.27
C PHE A 9 23.00 -39.26 15.90
N ARG A 10 21.94 -39.76 15.26
CA ARG A 10 21.22 -40.97 15.65
C ARG A 10 20.96 -41.83 14.42
N ALA A 11 21.10 -43.13 14.58
CA ALA A 11 20.79 -44.11 13.54
C ALA A 11 19.86 -45.18 14.10
N SER A 12 18.89 -45.60 13.31
CA SER A 12 18.01 -46.72 13.64
C SER A 12 17.64 -47.50 12.37
N ILE A 13 17.43 -48.81 12.51
CA ILE A 13 16.94 -49.68 11.44
C ILE A 13 15.62 -50.28 11.92
N ASN A 14 14.60 -50.26 11.06
CA ASN A 14 13.32 -50.90 11.35
C ASN A 14 13.21 -52.29 10.70
N GLU A 15 12.12 -53.02 11.03
CA GLU A 15 11.84 -54.38 10.53
C GLU A 15 11.63 -54.49 9.00
N LYS A 16 11.62 -53.37 8.28
CA LYS A 16 11.48 -53.30 6.82
C LYS A 16 12.78 -52.88 6.12
N ASP A 17 13.92 -53.07 6.78
CA ASP A 17 15.25 -52.69 6.30
C ASP A 17 15.40 -51.18 5.96
N VAL A 18 14.61 -50.33 6.62
CA VAL A 18 14.75 -48.87 6.46
C VAL A 18 15.74 -48.36 7.50
N LEU A 19 16.89 -47.90 7.02
CA LEU A 19 17.86 -47.14 7.81
C LEU A 19 17.40 -45.67 7.91
N LYS A 20 17.04 -45.25 9.12
CA LYS A 20 16.76 -43.85 9.45
C LYS A 20 17.99 -43.22 10.09
N LEU A 21 18.44 -42.12 9.49
CA LEU A 21 19.54 -41.29 9.99
C LEU A 21 18.98 -39.93 10.40
N GLU A 22 19.19 -39.54 11.65
CA GLU A 22 18.83 -38.22 12.16
C GLU A 22 20.12 -37.49 12.54
N ILE A 23 20.40 -36.39 11.84
CA ILE A 23 21.61 -35.60 12.05
C ILE A 23 21.20 -34.17 12.32
N SER A 24 21.75 -33.57 13.37
CA SER A 24 21.50 -32.17 13.70
C SER A 24 22.10 -31.26 12.64
N HIS A 25 21.30 -30.31 12.16
CA HIS A 25 21.76 -29.26 11.23
C HIS A 25 22.91 -28.40 11.78
N LEU A 26 23.20 -28.47 13.09
CA LEU A 26 24.36 -27.83 13.70
C LEU A 26 25.70 -28.37 13.17
N VAL A 27 25.73 -29.65 12.77
CA VAL A 27 26.97 -30.35 12.36
C VAL A 27 26.93 -30.84 10.91
N SER A 28 25.86 -30.54 10.17
CA SER A 28 25.69 -30.98 8.79
C SER A 28 24.83 -30.02 7.96
N ASP A 29 25.26 -29.79 6.72
CA ASP A 29 24.49 -29.18 5.64
C ASP A 29 24.05 -30.22 4.58
N GLY A 30 23.34 -29.77 3.53
CA GLY A 30 22.87 -30.66 2.45
C GLY A 30 24.00 -31.39 1.74
N HIS A 31 25.14 -30.72 1.48
CA HIS A 31 26.31 -31.36 0.88
C HIS A 31 26.91 -32.44 1.80
N SER A 32 26.95 -32.20 3.11
CA SER A 32 27.40 -33.17 4.10
C SER A 32 26.53 -34.43 4.13
N MET A 33 25.22 -34.29 3.94
CA MET A 33 24.32 -35.44 3.81
C MET A 33 24.64 -36.29 2.58
N ASN A 34 25.07 -35.67 1.48
CA ASN A 34 25.46 -36.37 0.25
C ASN A 34 26.77 -37.14 0.43
N ILE A 35 27.76 -36.52 1.08
CA ILE A 35 29.01 -37.20 1.47
C ILE A 35 28.68 -38.42 2.32
N LEU A 36 27.86 -38.23 3.37
CA LEU A 36 27.50 -39.28 4.30
C LEU A 36 26.77 -40.44 3.61
N ALA A 37 25.82 -40.14 2.71
CA ALA A 37 25.16 -41.16 1.91
C ALA A 37 26.16 -41.92 1.02
N LYS A 38 26.99 -41.21 0.26
CA LYS A 38 28.01 -41.78 -0.64
C LYS A 38 29.03 -42.66 0.10
N ASP A 39 29.51 -42.20 1.23
CA ASP A 39 30.50 -42.91 2.04
C ASP A 39 29.90 -44.15 2.69
N LEU A 40 28.67 -44.04 3.21
CA LEU A 40 27.93 -45.18 3.73
C LEU A 40 27.72 -46.25 2.66
N PHE A 41 27.37 -45.88 1.42
CA PHE A 41 27.26 -46.82 0.31
C PHE A 41 28.60 -47.46 -0.07
N SER A 42 29.69 -46.69 -0.03
CA SER A 42 31.03 -47.20 -0.29
C SER A 42 31.41 -48.26 0.75
N LEU A 43 31.09 -48.03 2.03
CA LEU A 43 31.29 -48.98 3.11
C LEU A 43 30.42 -50.24 2.95
N PHE A 44 29.15 -50.11 2.56
CA PHE A 44 28.28 -51.28 2.27
C PHE A 44 28.80 -52.15 1.13
N THR A 45 29.62 -51.60 0.23
CA THR A 45 30.26 -52.31 -0.87
C THR A 45 31.71 -52.71 -0.56
N ASN A 46 32.12 -52.70 0.71
CA ASN A 46 33.45 -53.02 1.20
C ASN A 46 34.58 -52.20 0.55
N LYS A 47 34.30 -50.96 0.15
CA LYS A 47 35.33 -50.01 -0.32
C LYS A 47 35.94 -49.26 0.86
N HIS A 48 37.23 -48.95 0.75
CA HIS A 48 37.92 -48.07 1.70
C HIS A 48 37.63 -46.61 1.39
N LEU A 49 37.40 -45.82 2.45
CA LEU A 49 37.25 -44.37 2.36
C LEU A 49 38.64 -43.69 2.38
N PRO A 50 38.83 -42.60 1.61
CA PRO A 50 40.05 -41.82 1.70
C PRO A 50 40.19 -41.15 3.07
N ALA A 51 41.43 -40.96 3.53
CA ALA A 51 41.68 -40.18 4.74
C ALA A 51 41.36 -38.70 4.51
N LEU A 52 40.76 -38.06 5.52
CA LEU A 52 40.48 -36.62 5.48
C LEU A 52 41.77 -35.82 5.74
N THR A 53 42.04 -34.82 4.91
CA THR A 53 43.18 -33.88 5.07
C THR A 53 42.80 -32.65 5.88
N VAL A 54 41.52 -32.29 5.90
CA VAL A 54 40.95 -31.14 6.61
C VAL A 54 39.71 -31.55 7.41
N ASN A 55 39.37 -30.77 8.43
CA ASN A 55 38.16 -30.94 9.21
C ASN A 55 37.43 -29.60 9.44
N TYR A 56 36.22 -29.67 10.00
CA TYR A 56 35.40 -28.47 10.25
C TYR A 56 36.04 -27.47 11.23
N GLN A 57 36.89 -27.93 12.16
CA GLN A 57 37.61 -27.02 13.08
C GLN A 57 38.61 -26.16 12.32
N ASN A 58 39.27 -26.70 11.29
CA ASN A 58 40.16 -25.91 10.43
C ASN A 58 39.39 -24.78 9.73
N PHE A 59 38.19 -25.06 9.22
CA PHE A 59 37.32 -24.03 8.64
C PHE A 59 36.86 -23.00 9.67
N ASN A 60 36.48 -23.43 10.88
CA ASN A 60 36.06 -22.51 11.93
C ASN A 60 37.18 -21.51 12.31
N GLN A 61 38.43 -21.97 12.31
CA GLN A 61 39.57 -21.08 12.52
C GLN A 61 39.71 -20.05 11.39
N ILE A 62 39.60 -20.47 10.12
CA ILE A 62 39.59 -19.56 8.96
C ILE A 62 38.47 -18.52 9.08
N PHE A 63 37.28 -18.93 9.52
CA PHE A 63 36.15 -18.03 9.70
C PHE A 63 36.42 -16.99 10.81
N ILE A 64 36.99 -17.41 11.94
CA ILE A 64 37.35 -16.51 13.05
C ILE A 64 38.42 -15.49 12.64
N ASP A 65 39.42 -15.92 11.85
CA ASP A 65 40.56 -15.10 11.44
C ASP A 65 40.21 -14.11 10.30
N SER A 66 39.02 -14.22 9.71
CA SER A 66 38.57 -13.34 8.63
C SER A 66 38.29 -11.91 9.12
N SER A 67 38.72 -10.90 8.35
CA SER A 67 38.55 -9.48 8.70
C SER A 67 37.08 -9.07 8.63
N LYS A 68 36.51 -8.57 9.74
CA LYS A 68 35.11 -8.14 9.82
C LYS A 68 34.85 -6.67 9.48
N ASN A 69 35.89 -5.83 9.45
CA ASN A 69 35.70 -4.38 9.29
C ASN A 69 35.12 -4.01 7.92
N GLU A 70 35.73 -4.47 6.83
CA GLU A 70 35.25 -4.19 5.46
C GLU A 70 33.87 -4.79 5.21
N GLN A 71 33.60 -5.95 5.82
CA GLN A 71 32.28 -6.58 5.76
C GLN A 71 31.22 -5.72 6.43
N ASN A 72 31.46 -5.29 7.67
CA ASN A 72 30.52 -4.47 8.42
C ASN A 72 30.21 -3.15 7.70
N GLU A 73 31.21 -2.54 7.06
CA GLU A 73 31.03 -1.33 6.26
C GLU A 73 30.15 -1.59 5.03
N PHE A 74 30.44 -2.64 4.26
CA PHE A 74 29.63 -3.04 3.10
C PHE A 74 28.17 -3.31 3.51
N TRP A 75 27.96 -4.14 4.52
CA TRP A 75 26.61 -4.54 4.95
C TRP A 75 25.83 -3.37 5.52
N SER A 76 26.44 -2.52 6.34
CA SER A 76 25.77 -1.31 6.86
C SER A 76 25.33 -0.39 5.72
N LYS A 77 26.19 -0.17 4.73
CA LYS A 77 25.89 0.69 3.58
C LYS A 77 24.83 0.09 2.65
N LEU A 78 24.84 -1.22 2.44
CA LEU A 78 23.83 -1.90 1.59
C LEU A 78 22.41 -1.68 2.13
N PHE A 79 22.28 -1.58 3.46
CA PHE A 79 20.99 -1.48 4.13
C PHE A 79 20.58 -0.06 4.59
N GLU A 80 21.44 0.94 4.44
CA GLU A 80 21.24 2.31 4.94
C GLU A 80 20.10 3.07 4.23
N ASN A 81 19.31 3.86 4.98
CA ASN A 81 18.32 4.84 4.48
C ASN A 81 17.25 4.30 3.52
N LYS A 82 16.85 3.03 3.66
CA LYS A 82 15.80 2.41 2.84
C LYS A 82 14.62 1.97 3.69
N ASN A 83 13.41 2.32 3.24
CA ASN A 83 12.19 1.71 3.73
C ASN A 83 11.97 0.41 2.95
N TYR A 84 12.05 -0.73 3.64
CA TYR A 84 11.81 -2.04 3.05
C TYR A 84 10.34 -2.40 3.15
N SER A 85 9.81 -3.04 2.11
CA SER A 85 8.49 -3.67 2.22
C SER A 85 8.62 -5.07 2.77
N LYS A 86 7.58 -5.52 3.46
CA LYS A 86 7.34 -6.93 3.76
C LYS A 86 6.52 -7.58 2.64
N MET A 87 6.60 -8.91 2.50
CA MET A 87 5.59 -9.66 1.74
C MET A 87 4.28 -9.78 2.55
N GLU A 88 3.16 -9.46 1.90
CA GLU A 88 1.82 -9.67 2.42
C GLU A 88 1.52 -11.16 2.57
N THR A 89 1.14 -11.57 3.78
CA THR A 89 0.81 -12.95 4.16
C THR A 89 -0.71 -13.13 4.23
N ASP A 90 -1.21 -14.36 4.13
CA ASP A 90 -2.66 -14.64 4.26
C ASP A 90 -3.16 -14.46 5.69
N PHE A 91 -2.27 -14.64 6.67
CA PHE A 91 -2.56 -14.64 8.09
C PHE A 91 -1.47 -13.90 8.87
N ILE A 92 -1.84 -13.30 9.99
CA ILE A 92 -0.91 -12.63 10.90
C ILE A 92 -0.39 -13.64 11.93
N ASP A 93 0.93 -13.72 12.08
CA ASP A 93 1.58 -14.57 13.08
C ASP A 93 1.21 -14.13 14.50
N LYS A 94 0.55 -15.01 15.25
CA LYS A 94 0.11 -14.74 16.64
C LYS A 94 0.82 -15.57 17.69
N ASP A 95 1.37 -16.73 17.30
CA ASP A 95 1.74 -17.79 18.25
C ASP A 95 3.16 -18.34 18.04
N PHE A 96 3.97 -17.76 17.15
CA PHE A 96 5.29 -18.27 16.76
C PHE A 96 5.26 -19.77 16.39
N ASP A 97 4.18 -20.19 15.70
CA ASP A 97 4.06 -21.56 15.22
C ASP A 97 4.96 -21.77 14.01
N TYR A 98 5.87 -22.75 14.09
CA TYR A 98 6.80 -23.10 13.03
C TYR A 98 6.29 -24.24 12.16
N SER A 99 5.04 -24.70 12.35
CA SER A 99 4.44 -25.75 11.55
C SER A 99 4.50 -25.42 10.05
N SER A 100 4.98 -26.37 9.24
CA SER A 100 5.21 -26.17 7.81
C SER A 100 4.23 -26.93 6.93
N ASP A 101 3.95 -26.36 5.75
CA ASP A 101 3.52 -27.09 4.56
C ASP A 101 4.49 -26.83 3.41
N SER A 102 4.29 -27.57 2.33
CA SER A 102 5.01 -27.34 1.10
C SER A 102 4.19 -27.64 -0.14
N VAL A 103 4.34 -26.78 -1.14
CA VAL A 103 3.81 -26.96 -2.49
C VAL A 103 4.97 -27.32 -3.43
N PHE A 104 4.73 -28.26 -4.34
CA PHE A 104 5.71 -28.72 -5.33
C PHE A 104 5.22 -28.41 -6.73
N LYS A 105 6.12 -27.91 -7.59
CA LYS A 105 5.84 -27.65 -8.99
C LYS A 105 7.06 -27.93 -9.87
N THR A 106 6.85 -28.62 -10.99
CA THR A 106 7.86 -28.78 -12.04
C THR A 106 7.57 -27.80 -13.17
N PHE A 107 8.58 -27.03 -13.55
CA PHE A 107 8.57 -26.13 -14.70
C PHE A 107 9.32 -26.79 -15.86
N THR A 108 8.54 -27.32 -16.80
CA THR A 108 9.05 -28.03 -17.98
C THR A 108 9.87 -27.13 -18.89
N ASN A 109 11.02 -27.59 -19.38
CA ASN A 109 11.99 -26.87 -20.22
C ASN A 109 12.59 -25.58 -19.62
N ALA A 110 12.26 -25.22 -18.38
CA ALA A 110 12.68 -23.97 -17.78
C ALA A 110 14.21 -23.84 -17.60
N ASN A 111 14.93 -24.95 -17.37
CA ASN A 111 16.39 -24.90 -17.29
C ASN A 111 17.03 -24.59 -18.65
N SER A 112 16.40 -25.01 -19.75
CA SER A 112 16.90 -24.67 -21.10
C SER A 112 16.76 -23.18 -21.37
N ALA A 113 15.65 -22.56 -20.94
CA ALA A 113 15.43 -21.12 -21.02
C ALA A 113 16.40 -20.34 -20.11
N LEU A 114 16.55 -20.79 -18.85
CA LEU A 114 17.51 -20.23 -17.89
C LEU A 114 18.94 -20.25 -18.44
N ALA A 115 19.40 -21.39 -18.94
CA ALA A 115 20.74 -21.53 -19.52
C ALA A 115 20.97 -20.66 -20.75
N LYS A 116 19.92 -20.39 -21.55
CA LYS A 116 19.99 -19.46 -22.68
C LYS A 116 20.12 -18.02 -22.18
N SER A 117 19.31 -17.62 -21.20
CA SER A 117 19.34 -16.26 -20.65
C SER A 117 20.63 -15.96 -19.88
N VAL A 118 21.18 -16.93 -19.14
CA VAL A 118 22.51 -16.81 -18.50
C VAL A 118 23.58 -16.39 -19.51
N LYS A 119 23.55 -16.97 -20.72
CA LYS A 119 24.49 -16.62 -21.79
C LYS A 119 24.25 -15.24 -22.41
N ILE A 120 22.99 -14.80 -22.47
CA ILE A 120 22.60 -13.50 -23.04
C ILE A 120 23.00 -12.37 -22.09
N TYR A 121 22.70 -12.52 -20.80
CA TYR A 121 22.88 -11.48 -19.79
C TYR A 121 24.21 -11.57 -19.04
N HIS A 122 25.02 -12.60 -19.31
CA HIS A 122 26.34 -12.80 -18.68
C HIS A 122 26.31 -12.77 -17.15
N CYS A 123 25.32 -13.45 -16.55
CA CYS A 123 25.07 -13.49 -15.11
C CYS A 123 24.95 -14.93 -14.59
N SER A 124 24.87 -15.10 -13.26
CA SER A 124 24.66 -16.41 -12.66
C SER A 124 23.20 -16.90 -12.81
N PRO A 125 22.94 -18.23 -12.82
CA PRO A 125 21.58 -18.76 -12.77
C PRO A 125 20.79 -18.26 -11.57
N LEU A 126 21.44 -18.12 -10.41
CA LEU A 126 20.85 -17.59 -9.19
C LEU A 126 20.34 -16.16 -9.39
N THR A 127 21.10 -15.29 -10.04
CA THR A 127 20.70 -13.90 -10.31
C THR A 127 19.42 -13.83 -11.12
N LEU A 128 19.27 -14.65 -12.17
CA LEU A 128 18.03 -14.68 -12.95
C LEU A 128 16.84 -15.20 -12.13
N LEU A 129 17.06 -16.20 -11.26
CA LEU A 129 16.02 -16.68 -10.36
C LEU A 129 15.60 -15.60 -9.36
N LEU A 130 16.55 -14.87 -8.77
CA LEU A 130 16.28 -13.75 -7.87
C LEU A 130 15.56 -12.60 -8.58
N TYR A 131 16.01 -12.22 -9.78
CA TYR A 131 15.37 -11.20 -10.62
C TYR A 131 13.93 -11.57 -10.96
N SER A 132 13.72 -12.76 -11.54
CA SER A 132 12.38 -13.21 -11.93
C SER A 132 11.44 -13.35 -10.74
N PHE A 133 11.93 -13.84 -9.60
CA PHE A 133 11.16 -13.91 -8.37
C PHE A 133 10.78 -12.51 -7.88
N ALA A 134 11.76 -11.63 -7.67
CA ALA A 134 11.52 -10.29 -7.13
C ALA A 134 10.56 -9.47 -8.03
N PHE A 135 10.73 -9.57 -9.35
CA PHE A 135 9.88 -8.86 -10.29
C PHE A 135 8.46 -9.45 -10.32
N ARG A 136 8.33 -10.78 -10.36
CA ARG A 136 7.02 -11.43 -10.49
C ARG A 136 6.15 -11.29 -9.24
N PHE A 137 6.77 -11.28 -8.07
CA PHE A 137 6.07 -11.25 -6.79
C PHE A 137 6.03 -9.86 -6.13
N ARG A 138 6.40 -8.81 -6.87
CA ARG A 138 6.37 -7.42 -6.40
C ARG A 138 4.98 -6.94 -6.01
N GLU A 139 3.93 -7.46 -6.67
CA GLU A 139 2.53 -7.16 -6.32
C GLU A 139 2.11 -7.65 -4.93
N LYS A 140 2.91 -8.51 -4.30
CA LYS A 140 2.69 -9.00 -2.94
C LYS A 140 3.47 -8.23 -1.89
N LEU A 141 4.13 -7.15 -2.27
CA LEU A 141 4.74 -6.23 -1.32
C LEU A 141 3.66 -5.29 -0.75
N GLU A 142 3.69 -5.07 0.55
CA GLU A 142 2.88 -4.02 1.21
C GLU A 142 3.09 -2.62 0.60
N ASP A 143 4.34 -2.34 0.18
CA ASP A 143 4.72 -1.20 -0.65
C ASP A 143 5.39 -1.71 -1.92
N PHE A 144 4.69 -1.54 -3.05
CA PHE A 144 5.10 -1.96 -4.38
C PHE A 144 6.48 -1.40 -4.80
N PHE A 145 6.80 -0.16 -4.39
CA PHE A 145 8.02 0.54 -4.80
C PHE A 145 9.20 0.30 -3.86
N ALA A 146 8.93 -0.18 -2.65
CA ALA A 146 9.99 -0.46 -1.69
C ALA A 146 10.81 -1.70 -2.09
N PRO A 147 12.09 -1.78 -1.67
CA PRO A 147 12.95 -2.90 -1.99
C PRO A 147 12.50 -4.18 -1.25
N LEU A 148 12.55 -5.32 -1.93
CA LEU A 148 12.30 -6.64 -1.34
C LEU A 148 13.61 -7.25 -0.84
N LYS A 149 13.64 -7.69 0.43
CA LYS A 149 14.79 -8.37 1.03
C LYS A 149 14.71 -9.87 0.72
N ILE A 150 15.55 -10.34 -0.22
CA ILE A 150 15.65 -11.76 -0.56
C ILE A 150 16.95 -12.34 -0.02
N ALA A 151 16.84 -13.46 0.69
CA ALA A 151 17.98 -14.24 1.13
C ALA A 151 18.35 -15.34 0.13
N PHE A 152 19.62 -15.70 0.09
CA PHE A 152 20.14 -16.85 -0.65
C PHE A 152 21.30 -17.52 0.11
N CYS A 153 21.58 -18.78 -0.22
CA CYS A 153 22.63 -19.56 0.43
C CYS A 153 23.96 -19.49 -0.34
N LYS A 154 25.07 -19.40 0.38
CA LYS A 154 26.43 -19.58 -0.14
C LYS A 154 27.12 -20.75 0.56
N ASP A 155 27.74 -21.64 -0.22
CA ASP A 155 28.68 -22.63 0.32
C ASP A 155 30.03 -21.96 0.61
N MET A 156 30.45 -22.02 1.88
CA MET A 156 31.68 -21.39 2.36
C MET A 156 32.90 -22.32 2.35
N ARG A 157 32.80 -23.54 1.81
CA ARG A 157 33.95 -24.46 1.68
C ARG A 157 35.09 -23.77 0.91
N PRO A 158 36.27 -23.56 1.54
CA PRO A 158 37.30 -22.68 0.99
C PRO A 158 38.16 -23.34 -0.11
N SER A 159 38.18 -24.67 -0.20
CA SER A 159 38.94 -25.41 -1.21
C SER A 159 38.31 -26.77 -1.49
N GLU A 160 38.75 -27.43 -2.58
CA GLU A 160 38.27 -28.76 -2.99
C GLU A 160 38.42 -29.82 -1.89
N GLU A 161 39.42 -29.69 -1.01
CA GLU A 161 39.63 -30.62 0.11
C GLU A 161 38.44 -30.67 1.07
N TYR A 162 37.74 -29.54 1.26
CA TYR A 162 36.57 -29.44 2.12
C TYR A 162 35.30 -30.06 1.51
N TYR A 163 35.29 -30.41 0.22
CA TYR A 163 34.15 -31.09 -0.41
C TYR A 163 33.97 -32.54 0.06
N ASN A 164 34.97 -33.12 0.74
CA ASN A 164 34.83 -34.41 1.44
C ASN A 164 34.65 -34.22 2.96
N CYS A 165 34.60 -32.99 3.45
CA CYS A 165 34.43 -32.69 4.87
C CYS A 165 32.94 -32.56 5.23
N ILE A 166 32.52 -33.31 6.25
CA ILE A 166 31.22 -33.15 6.91
C ILE A 166 31.27 -31.95 7.84
N GLY A 167 30.26 -31.08 7.76
CA GLY A 167 30.14 -29.88 8.59
C GLY A 167 29.01 -28.95 8.13
N PHE A 168 28.82 -27.84 8.83
CA PHE A 168 27.83 -26.82 8.44
C PHE A 168 28.51 -25.63 7.75
N PHE A 169 28.64 -25.67 6.43
CA PHE A 169 29.38 -24.63 5.67
C PHE A 169 28.48 -23.62 4.98
N ILE A 170 27.16 -23.72 5.16
CA ILE A 170 26.22 -22.81 4.50
C ILE A 170 26.12 -21.50 5.27
N ASN A 171 26.34 -20.39 4.57
CA ASN A 171 25.98 -19.07 5.06
C ASN A 171 24.77 -18.51 4.30
N THR A 172 23.94 -17.71 4.98
CA THR A 172 22.80 -17.04 4.38
C THR A 172 23.14 -15.58 4.16
N LEU A 173 23.08 -15.14 2.90
CA LEU A 173 23.31 -13.77 2.47
C LEU A 173 21.98 -13.13 2.08
N ILE A 174 21.84 -11.83 2.26
CA ILE A 174 20.59 -11.11 2.02
C ILE A 174 20.87 -9.93 1.11
N ILE A 175 20.10 -9.77 0.04
CA ILE A 175 20.20 -8.58 -0.81
C ILE A 175 18.84 -7.89 -0.93
N PRO A 176 18.80 -6.55 -0.86
CA PRO A 176 17.62 -5.79 -1.22
C PRO A 176 17.54 -5.62 -2.75
N ILE A 177 16.42 -6.03 -3.34
CA ILE A 177 16.14 -5.88 -4.77
C ILE A 177 15.11 -4.77 -4.98
N GLU A 178 15.54 -3.72 -5.65
CA GLU A 178 14.78 -2.51 -5.97
C GLU A 178 13.98 -2.69 -7.26
N GLU A 179 12.94 -1.88 -7.46
CA GLU A 179 12.12 -1.94 -8.69
C GLU A 179 12.92 -1.57 -9.95
N THR A 180 13.90 -0.69 -9.78
CA THR A 180 14.77 -0.19 -10.83
C THR A 180 16.00 -1.06 -11.09
N ASP A 181 16.24 -2.11 -10.30
CA ASP A 181 17.42 -2.97 -10.47
C ASP A 181 17.36 -3.75 -11.79
N THR A 182 18.41 -3.63 -12.59
CA THR A 182 18.64 -4.46 -13.78
C THR A 182 19.18 -5.84 -13.40
N ILE A 183 19.23 -6.78 -14.35
CA ILE A 183 19.86 -8.09 -14.12
C ILE A 183 21.34 -7.91 -13.76
N ALA A 184 22.01 -6.93 -14.37
CA ALA A 184 23.41 -6.60 -14.08
C ALA A 184 23.60 -6.03 -12.67
N ASP A 185 22.68 -5.17 -12.20
CA ASP A 185 22.74 -4.60 -10.84
C ASP A 185 22.58 -5.71 -9.79
N ILE A 186 21.64 -6.64 -10.01
CA ILE A 186 21.45 -7.79 -9.10
C ILE A 186 22.67 -8.71 -9.13
N GLU A 187 23.25 -9.00 -10.31
CA GLU A 187 24.48 -9.79 -10.41
C GLU A 187 25.62 -9.14 -9.61
N GLN A 188 25.77 -7.81 -9.71
CA GLN A 188 26.76 -7.07 -8.94
C GLN A 188 26.50 -7.17 -7.44
N LYS A 189 25.24 -6.99 -7.00
CA LYS A 189 24.84 -7.15 -5.59
C LYS A 189 25.14 -8.56 -5.08
N VAL A 190 24.79 -9.59 -5.85
CA VAL A 190 25.07 -11.00 -5.53
C VAL A 190 26.56 -11.27 -5.40
N ASN A 191 27.38 -10.85 -6.37
CA ASN A 191 28.83 -11.08 -6.34
C ASN A 191 29.53 -10.32 -5.19
N THR A 192 29.08 -9.10 -4.92
CA THR A 192 29.65 -8.28 -3.83
C THR A 192 29.25 -8.87 -2.47
N ALA A 193 27.98 -9.25 -2.28
CA ALA A 193 27.52 -9.96 -1.08
C ALA A 193 28.28 -11.28 -0.85
N GLN A 194 28.55 -12.03 -1.91
CA GLN A 194 29.38 -13.24 -1.82
C GLN A 194 30.83 -12.92 -1.45
N THR A 195 31.39 -11.78 -1.85
CA THR A 195 32.76 -11.38 -1.46
C THR A 195 32.83 -11.08 0.05
N TYR A 196 31.81 -10.42 0.59
CA TYR A 196 31.70 -10.06 2.01
C TYR A 196 30.91 -11.07 2.84
N SER A 197 31.01 -12.35 2.51
CA SER A 197 30.20 -13.42 3.12
C SER A 197 30.75 -13.99 4.43
N TRP A 198 31.77 -13.39 5.03
CA TRP A 198 32.44 -13.86 6.25
C TRP A 198 31.81 -13.25 7.51
N ILE A 199 30.50 -13.03 7.46
CA ILE A 199 29.65 -12.47 8.52
C ILE A 199 28.52 -13.47 8.78
N THR A 200 28.12 -13.64 10.03
CA THR A 200 26.96 -14.47 10.37
C THR A 200 25.66 -13.71 10.19
N VAL A 201 24.55 -14.43 9.96
CA VAL A 201 23.20 -13.86 9.89
C VAL A 201 22.85 -13.06 11.15
N ASN A 202 23.32 -13.51 12.33
CA ASN A 202 23.06 -12.82 13.59
C ASN A 202 23.86 -11.52 13.73
N GLU A 203 25.11 -11.51 13.27
CA GLU A 203 25.91 -10.28 13.19
C GLU A 203 25.28 -9.29 12.20
N LEU A 204 24.85 -9.77 11.04
CA LEU A 204 24.14 -8.97 10.04
C LEU A 204 22.84 -8.38 10.61
N LYS A 205 22.06 -9.17 11.37
CA LYS A 205 20.85 -8.70 12.05
C LYS A 205 21.16 -7.52 12.98
N ASN A 206 22.16 -7.70 13.84
CA ASN A 206 22.57 -6.69 14.82
C ASN A 206 23.11 -5.40 14.17
N LEU A 207 23.60 -5.48 12.93
CA LEU A 207 24.03 -4.30 12.16
C LEU A 207 22.84 -3.54 11.56
N ILE A 208 21.81 -4.24 11.08
CA ILE A 208 20.72 -3.63 10.30
C ILE A 208 19.56 -3.17 11.19
N THR A 209 19.26 -3.88 12.27
CA THR A 209 18.13 -3.55 13.15
C THR A 209 18.47 -3.77 14.62
N LYS A 210 17.84 -2.97 15.48
CA LYS A 210 17.89 -3.13 16.94
C LYS A 210 16.70 -3.93 17.49
N ASP A 211 15.72 -4.24 16.65
CA ASP A 211 14.57 -5.04 17.03
C ASP A 211 14.90 -6.54 16.87
N GLU A 212 14.99 -7.25 17.98
CA GLU A 212 15.25 -8.68 18.00
C GLU A 212 14.12 -9.50 17.35
N ASN A 213 12.92 -8.95 17.20
CA ASN A 213 11.79 -9.63 16.57
C ASN A 213 11.63 -9.31 15.07
N GLU A 214 12.37 -8.32 14.55
CA GLU A 214 12.28 -7.97 13.14
C GLU A 214 12.94 -9.04 12.26
N SER A 215 12.24 -9.46 11.20
CA SER A 215 12.82 -10.33 10.17
C SER A 215 13.67 -9.51 9.22
N ILE A 216 14.89 -9.97 8.98
CA ILE A 216 15.83 -9.31 8.08
C ILE A 216 15.69 -9.73 6.61
N PHE A 217 14.82 -10.70 6.31
CA PHE A 217 14.37 -11.05 4.96
C PHE A 217 12.99 -11.70 4.99
N ASP A 218 12.29 -11.69 3.85
CA ASP A 218 10.93 -12.22 3.74
C ASP A 218 10.91 -13.64 3.14
N VAL A 219 11.82 -13.86 2.20
CA VAL A 219 11.93 -15.09 1.44
C VAL A 219 13.39 -15.48 1.31
N ILE A 220 13.65 -16.78 1.38
CA ILE A 220 14.96 -17.36 1.04
C ILE A 220 14.84 -18.23 -0.20
N LEU A 221 15.66 -17.95 -1.21
CA LEU A 221 15.77 -18.74 -2.42
C LEU A 221 17.03 -19.62 -2.35
N VAL A 222 16.83 -20.92 -2.42
CA VAL A 222 17.88 -21.93 -2.35
C VAL A 222 17.98 -22.63 -3.70
N LEU A 223 19.06 -22.35 -4.43
CA LEU A 223 19.40 -23.12 -5.62
C LEU A 223 20.14 -24.39 -5.17
N ASP A 224 19.45 -25.53 -5.21
CA ASP A 224 19.98 -26.82 -4.81
C ASP A 224 20.50 -27.58 -6.04
N ASN A 225 21.83 -27.71 -6.13
CA ASN A 225 22.50 -28.45 -7.19
C ASN A 225 22.85 -29.90 -6.78
N SER A 226 22.37 -30.37 -5.62
CA SER A 226 22.70 -31.70 -5.14
C SER A 226 21.96 -32.80 -5.91
N PRO A 227 22.65 -33.91 -6.28
CA PRO A 227 22.03 -35.07 -6.93
C PRO A 227 21.17 -35.90 -5.95
N THR A 228 21.17 -35.53 -4.68
CA THR A 228 20.55 -36.25 -3.58
C THR A 228 19.81 -35.24 -2.71
N THR A 229 18.47 -35.24 -2.83
CA THR A 229 17.44 -34.69 -1.94
C THR A 229 16.61 -33.47 -2.42
N ILE A 230 15.43 -33.35 -1.78
CA ILE A 230 14.20 -32.59 -2.09
C ILE A 230 13.29 -33.21 -3.16
N PHE A 231 13.84 -33.72 -4.25
CA PHE A 231 13.04 -34.37 -5.30
C PHE A 231 13.39 -35.85 -5.39
N PRO A 232 12.41 -36.74 -5.58
CA PRO A 232 12.65 -38.18 -5.54
C PRO A 232 13.59 -38.60 -6.66
N ALA A 233 14.87 -38.80 -6.34
CA ALA A 233 15.82 -39.42 -7.25
C ALA A 233 15.56 -40.94 -7.32
N GLU A 234 15.61 -41.47 -8.54
CA GLU A 234 15.67 -42.90 -8.80
C GLU A 234 16.90 -43.52 -8.13
N LYS A 235 16.75 -44.77 -7.66
CA LYS A 235 17.71 -45.58 -6.89
C LYS A 235 19.19 -45.18 -7.03
N LEU A 236 19.83 -44.84 -5.91
CA LEU A 236 21.29 -44.74 -5.82
C LEU A 236 21.88 -46.11 -5.49
N ASN A 237 22.58 -46.72 -6.46
CA ASN A 237 23.26 -48.01 -6.29
C ASN A 237 22.38 -49.11 -5.66
N GLY A 238 21.08 -49.13 -5.99
CA GLY A 238 20.10 -50.10 -5.48
C GLY A 238 19.29 -49.65 -4.26
N PHE A 239 19.66 -48.55 -3.60
CA PHE A 239 18.94 -47.99 -2.46
C PHE A 239 18.03 -46.82 -2.86
N ARG A 240 16.85 -46.73 -2.24
CA ARG A 240 15.92 -45.61 -2.41
C ARG A 240 16.03 -44.68 -1.21
N ILE A 241 16.38 -43.43 -1.45
CA ILE A 241 16.32 -42.39 -0.42
C ILE A 241 14.85 -41.96 -0.27
N ILE A 242 14.35 -41.96 0.96
CA ILE A 242 12.99 -41.55 1.30
C ILE A 242 13.10 -40.27 2.12
N GLU A 243 12.58 -39.16 1.59
CA GLU A 243 12.47 -37.94 2.38
C GLU A 243 11.43 -38.13 3.47
N THR A 244 11.78 -37.78 4.71
CA THR A 244 10.82 -37.66 5.80
C THR A 244 10.15 -36.30 5.71
N LYS A 245 8.81 -36.25 5.74
CA LYS A 245 8.06 -35.00 5.77
C LYS A 245 8.57 -34.11 6.91
N GLN A 246 9.16 -32.96 6.58
CA GLN A 246 9.48 -31.96 7.58
C GLN A 246 8.17 -31.39 8.12
N THR A 247 8.04 -31.32 9.44
CA THR A 247 6.84 -30.79 10.11
C THR A 247 7.01 -29.36 10.58
N ALA A 248 8.23 -28.82 10.48
CA ALA A 248 8.54 -27.45 10.85
C ALA A 248 9.48 -26.82 9.82
N THR A 249 9.34 -25.51 9.59
CA THR A 249 10.22 -24.69 8.75
C THR A 249 10.95 -23.65 9.61
N LYS A 250 12.14 -23.26 9.19
CA LYS A 250 12.96 -22.24 9.88
C LYS A 250 12.60 -20.81 9.47
N PHE A 251 11.94 -20.65 8.33
CA PHE A 251 11.68 -19.35 7.70
C PHE A 251 10.22 -19.27 7.23
N ASP A 252 9.72 -18.05 7.12
CA ASP A 252 8.34 -17.76 6.73
C ASP A 252 8.01 -18.35 5.34
N LEU A 253 8.92 -18.18 4.37
CA LEU A 253 8.85 -18.78 3.03
C LEU A 253 10.26 -19.13 2.52
N THR A 254 10.44 -20.39 2.12
CA THR A 254 11.65 -20.91 1.48
C THR A 254 11.31 -21.47 0.11
N ILE A 255 12.02 -21.03 -0.92
CA ILE A 255 11.89 -21.49 -2.29
C ILE A 255 13.12 -22.33 -2.64
N PHE A 256 12.95 -23.64 -2.70
CA PHE A 256 13.97 -24.55 -3.21
C PHE A 256 13.80 -24.70 -4.72
N VAL A 257 14.87 -24.46 -5.47
CA VAL A 257 14.93 -24.66 -6.93
C VAL A 257 16.00 -25.71 -7.21
N GLN A 258 15.61 -26.82 -7.83
CA GLN A 258 16.54 -27.86 -8.29
C GLN A 258 16.53 -27.91 -9.82
N ILE A 259 17.72 -27.94 -10.40
CA ILE A 259 17.90 -28.17 -11.83
C ILE A 259 17.81 -29.67 -12.12
N ASN A 260 16.83 -30.11 -12.90
CA ASN A 260 16.64 -31.51 -13.28
C ASN A 260 16.58 -31.67 -14.81
N GLY A 261 17.74 -31.93 -15.42
CA GLY A 261 17.84 -32.05 -16.87
C GLY A 261 17.43 -30.76 -17.59
N LYS A 262 16.33 -30.79 -18.34
CA LYS A 262 15.77 -29.60 -19.03
C LYS A 262 14.79 -28.81 -18.16
N ASP A 263 14.36 -29.35 -17.03
CA ASP A 263 13.29 -28.81 -16.21
C ASP A 263 13.84 -28.17 -14.94
N LEU A 264 13.03 -27.30 -14.32
CA LEU A 264 13.27 -26.83 -12.95
C LEU A 264 12.21 -27.42 -12.03
N ASN A 265 12.68 -28.07 -10.98
CA ASN A 265 11.84 -28.61 -9.93
C ASN A 265 11.84 -27.60 -8.76
N VAL A 266 10.67 -27.10 -8.38
CA VAL A 266 10.52 -26.07 -7.34
C VAL A 266 9.66 -26.57 -6.19
N LYS A 267 10.15 -26.40 -4.96
CA LYS A 267 9.41 -26.64 -3.73
C LYS A 267 9.34 -25.32 -2.96
N ALA A 268 8.13 -24.84 -2.72
CA ALA A 268 7.90 -23.75 -1.78
C ALA A 268 7.52 -24.36 -0.43
N GLU A 269 8.35 -24.15 0.59
CA GLU A 269 8.10 -24.55 1.98
C GLU A 269 7.84 -23.31 2.82
N TYR A 270 6.78 -23.33 3.63
CA TYR A 270 6.31 -22.11 4.29
C TYR A 270 5.58 -22.43 5.60
N ARG A 271 5.42 -21.41 6.44
CA ARG A 271 4.69 -21.54 7.71
C ARG A 271 3.19 -21.52 7.48
N LYS A 272 2.49 -22.56 7.96
CA LYS A 272 1.03 -22.75 7.77
C LYS A 272 0.18 -21.66 8.41
N ASN A 273 0.69 -21.05 9.47
CA ASN A 273 0.03 -19.96 10.16
C ASN A 273 0.23 -18.59 9.50
N LEU A 274 1.00 -18.52 8.41
CA LEU A 274 1.21 -17.32 7.60
C LEU A 274 0.58 -17.44 6.20
N TRP A 275 0.59 -18.63 5.62
CA TRP A 275 0.19 -18.84 4.22
C TRP A 275 -0.78 -19.99 4.03
N LYS A 276 -1.70 -19.83 3.08
CA LYS A 276 -2.55 -20.88 2.53
C LYS A 276 -1.84 -21.61 1.40
N ASN A 277 -2.15 -22.90 1.21
CA ASN A 277 -1.62 -23.69 0.08
C ASN A 277 -2.00 -23.04 -1.25
N GLU A 278 -3.25 -22.60 -1.39
CA GLU A 278 -3.80 -22.02 -2.61
C GLU A 278 -3.07 -20.73 -3.02
N THR A 279 -2.65 -19.92 -2.04
CA THR A 279 -1.90 -18.68 -2.27
C THR A 279 -0.51 -18.98 -2.82
N ILE A 280 0.21 -19.93 -2.21
CA ILE A 280 1.54 -20.34 -2.66
C ILE A 280 1.49 -21.06 -4.02
N GLU A 281 0.46 -21.88 -4.26
CA GLU A 281 0.23 -22.47 -5.59
C GLU A 281 0.00 -21.40 -6.65
N THR A 282 -0.83 -20.39 -6.35
CA THR A 282 -1.05 -19.26 -7.24
C THR A 282 0.25 -18.51 -7.52
N PHE A 283 1.12 -18.36 -6.52
CA PHE A 283 2.44 -17.75 -6.71
C PHE A 283 3.31 -18.55 -7.66
N LEU A 284 3.50 -19.84 -7.39
CA LEU A 284 4.28 -20.69 -8.28
C LEU A 284 3.65 -20.82 -9.66
N ASN A 285 2.33 -20.64 -9.79
CA ASN A 285 1.63 -20.57 -11.08
C ASN A 285 1.92 -19.30 -11.85
N ALA A 286 2.11 -18.19 -11.17
CA ALA A 286 2.53 -16.94 -11.78
C ALA A 286 4.00 -16.95 -12.21
N TRP A 287 4.89 -17.72 -11.56
CA TRP A 287 6.33 -17.73 -11.90
C TRP A 287 6.60 -18.36 -13.27
N GLU A 288 6.82 -17.53 -14.29
CA GLU A 288 7.12 -17.98 -15.65
C GLU A 288 8.62 -17.90 -15.93
N PHE A 289 9.13 -18.88 -16.68
CA PHE A 289 10.55 -18.99 -17.08
C PHE A 289 10.76 -18.84 -18.59
N ASP A 290 9.71 -18.51 -19.35
CA ASP A 290 9.76 -18.37 -20.80
C ASP A 290 10.38 -17.02 -21.18
N GLY A 291 11.70 -17.03 -21.42
CA GLY A 291 12.45 -15.86 -21.86
C GLY A 291 12.52 -14.81 -20.76
N PHE A 292 13.60 -14.80 -19.99
CA PHE A 292 13.93 -13.72 -19.06
C PHE A 292 14.16 -12.42 -19.87
N GLU A 293 13.12 -11.83 -20.43
CA GLU A 293 13.20 -10.53 -21.09
C GLU A 293 13.37 -9.50 -19.99
N GLU A 294 14.50 -8.80 -20.02
CA GLU A 294 14.74 -7.65 -19.17
C GLU A 294 13.69 -6.59 -19.47
N LYS A 295 12.60 -6.61 -18.69
CA LYS A 295 11.59 -5.57 -18.70
C LYS A 295 12.23 -4.38 -18.02
N VAL A 296 12.90 -3.52 -18.80
CA VAL A 296 13.14 -2.14 -18.38
C VAL A 296 11.77 -1.62 -17.92
N PRO A 297 11.60 -1.12 -16.69
CA PRO A 297 10.36 -0.49 -16.32
C PRO A 297 10.17 0.68 -17.28
N LYS A 298 9.32 0.49 -18.28
CA LYS A 298 8.72 1.62 -18.97
C LYS A 298 7.82 2.25 -17.92
N ILE A 299 8.38 3.15 -17.11
CA ILE A 299 7.64 4.24 -16.48
C ILE A 299 7.25 5.22 -17.61
N SER A 300 6.51 4.71 -18.60
CA SER A 300 5.84 5.49 -19.61
C SER A 300 4.48 4.85 -19.82
N LYS A 301 3.50 5.41 -19.12
CA LYS A 301 2.07 5.26 -19.37
C LYS A 301 1.54 3.82 -19.41
N ALA A 302 1.64 3.14 -18.29
CA ALA A 302 0.50 2.52 -17.63
C ALA A 302 0.99 2.13 -16.23
N LEU A 303 0.22 2.44 -15.19
CA LEU A 303 0.14 1.51 -14.06
C LEU A 303 0.09 0.09 -14.67
N PRO A 304 0.77 -0.95 -14.13
CA PRO A 304 0.61 -2.31 -14.66
C PRO A 304 -0.85 -2.46 -15.00
N GLU A 305 -1.19 -2.76 -16.27
CA GLU A 305 -2.58 -2.87 -16.68
C GLU A 305 -3.18 -3.73 -15.60
N PHE A 306 -3.92 -3.08 -14.71
CA PHE A 306 -4.61 -3.75 -13.68
C PHE A 306 -5.62 -4.46 -14.57
N ASN A 307 -5.35 -5.72 -14.87
CA ASN A 307 -6.37 -6.72 -14.78
C ASN A 307 -6.82 -6.77 -13.29
N LEU A 308 -7.18 -5.62 -12.68
CA LEU A 308 -8.55 -5.43 -12.29
C LEU A 308 -9.31 -6.00 -13.47
N SER A 309 -9.78 -7.22 -13.33
CA SER A 309 -11.02 -7.53 -13.99
C SER A 309 -11.90 -6.33 -13.69
N ILE A 310 -12.08 -5.48 -14.70
CA ILE A 310 -13.15 -4.49 -14.78
C ILE A 310 -14.47 -5.28 -14.90
N GLU A 311 -14.60 -6.38 -14.15
CA GLU A 311 -15.83 -7.11 -13.93
C GLU A 311 -16.80 -6.23 -13.14
N ASN A 312 -16.34 -5.11 -12.56
CA ASN A 312 -17.17 -4.14 -11.85
C ASN A 312 -16.90 -2.68 -12.28
N VAL A 313 -16.71 -2.36 -13.58
CA VAL A 313 -17.16 -1.02 -14.00
C VAL A 313 -18.67 -1.06 -13.91
N ILE A 314 -19.18 -0.61 -12.76
CA ILE A 314 -20.58 -0.33 -12.60
C ILE A 314 -20.82 0.94 -13.43
N SER A 315 -21.23 0.77 -14.69
CA SER A 315 -21.75 1.87 -15.49
C SER A 315 -23.11 2.26 -14.90
N VAL A 316 -23.09 3.07 -13.86
CA VAL A 316 -24.29 3.69 -13.32
C VAL A 316 -24.62 4.90 -14.18
N ASP A 317 -25.87 5.01 -14.61
CA ASP A 317 -26.35 6.25 -15.20
C ASP A 317 -26.51 7.33 -14.11
N PHE A 318 -26.06 8.54 -14.40
CA PHE A 318 -26.06 9.65 -13.44
C PHE A 318 -26.53 10.94 -14.09
N ASP A 319 -26.95 11.91 -13.28
CA ASP A 319 -27.44 13.20 -13.79
C ASP A 319 -26.29 14.03 -14.38
N ARG A 320 -26.33 14.25 -15.69
CA ARG A 320 -25.28 14.95 -16.44
C ARG A 320 -25.52 16.45 -16.61
N ARG A 321 -26.57 17.00 -15.98
CA ARG A 321 -26.89 18.43 -16.02
C ARG A 321 -25.86 19.26 -15.26
N ASP A 322 -25.94 20.58 -15.40
CA ASP A 322 -25.12 21.50 -14.61
C ASP A 322 -25.54 21.42 -13.14
N ILE A 323 -24.58 21.40 -12.21
CA ILE A 323 -24.84 21.32 -10.78
C ILE A 323 -25.81 22.40 -10.28
N THR A 324 -25.78 23.59 -10.88
CA THR A 324 -26.68 24.70 -10.53
C THR A 324 -28.13 24.36 -10.88
N GLU A 325 -28.36 23.71 -12.01
CA GLU A 325 -29.71 23.25 -12.41
C GLU A 325 -30.22 22.17 -11.47
N ILE A 326 -29.36 21.20 -11.14
CA ILE A 326 -29.68 20.12 -10.19
C ILE A 326 -30.05 20.72 -8.84
N LEU A 327 -29.23 21.63 -8.29
CA LEU A 327 -29.51 22.28 -7.01
C LEU A 327 -30.79 23.12 -7.05
N MET A 328 -31.01 23.91 -8.11
CA MET A 328 -32.25 24.68 -8.27
C MET A 328 -33.50 23.81 -8.23
N GLU A 329 -33.48 22.65 -8.89
CA GLU A 329 -34.58 21.68 -8.82
C GLU A 329 -34.82 21.19 -7.38
N LYS A 330 -33.75 20.87 -6.63
CA LYS A 330 -33.87 20.47 -5.21
C LYS A 330 -34.40 21.60 -4.35
N PHE A 331 -33.97 22.84 -4.62
CA PHE A 331 -34.39 24.01 -3.85
C PHE A 331 -35.88 24.31 -4.04
N GLU A 332 -36.39 24.12 -5.26
CA GLU A 332 -37.83 24.22 -5.56
C GLU A 332 -38.62 23.07 -4.92
N LYS A 333 -38.15 21.84 -5.08
CA LYS A 333 -38.83 20.64 -4.58
C LYS A 333 -38.89 20.56 -3.05
N TYR A 334 -37.81 20.91 -2.38
CA TYR A 334 -37.64 20.76 -0.93
C TYR A 334 -37.58 22.10 -0.19
N GLY A 335 -38.14 23.18 -0.75
CA GLY A 335 -37.94 24.55 -0.26
C GLY A 335 -38.24 24.80 1.22
N ARG A 336 -39.09 23.99 1.87
CA ARG A 336 -39.40 24.09 3.32
C ARG A 336 -38.46 23.27 4.21
N ASN A 337 -37.72 22.33 3.66
CA ASN A 337 -36.76 21.53 4.41
C ASN A 337 -35.55 22.39 4.80
N ILE A 338 -34.87 22.01 5.87
CA ILE A 338 -33.64 22.66 6.30
C ILE A 338 -32.49 22.19 5.40
N ALA A 339 -31.79 23.14 4.78
CA ALA A 339 -30.65 22.89 3.92
C ALA A 339 -29.33 22.93 4.71
N LEU A 340 -29.12 24.00 5.48
CA LEU A 340 -27.93 24.20 6.31
C LEU A 340 -28.35 24.39 7.77
N LYS A 341 -27.62 23.77 8.69
CA LYS A 341 -27.81 23.93 10.13
C LYS A 341 -26.46 24.12 10.82
N ILE A 342 -26.39 25.11 11.72
CA ILE A 342 -25.26 25.30 12.64
C ILE A 342 -25.84 25.60 14.02
N GLU A 343 -25.60 24.73 15.00
CA GLU A 343 -26.16 24.86 16.34
C GLU A 343 -27.67 25.21 16.32
N ASP A 344 -28.04 26.39 16.82
CA ASP A 344 -29.42 26.89 16.89
C ASP A 344 -29.89 27.65 15.63
N SER A 345 -29.03 27.83 14.63
CA SER A 345 -29.34 28.54 13.39
C SER A 345 -29.61 27.57 12.24
N GLU A 346 -30.68 27.84 11.50
CA GLU A 346 -31.14 27.02 10.38
C GLU A 346 -31.42 27.88 9.15
N ILE A 347 -31.09 27.37 7.97
CA ILE A 347 -31.42 27.98 6.68
C ILE A 347 -32.20 26.95 5.87
N SER A 348 -33.45 27.28 5.53
CA SER A 348 -34.25 26.45 4.63
C SER A 348 -33.74 26.50 3.20
N TYR A 349 -34.06 25.49 2.40
CA TYR A 349 -33.71 25.46 0.98
C TYR A 349 -34.21 26.70 0.20
N LYS A 350 -35.40 27.21 0.53
CA LYS A 350 -35.94 28.44 -0.07
C LYS A 350 -35.16 29.69 0.32
N GLU A 351 -34.68 29.78 1.56
CA GLU A 351 -33.84 30.90 2.01
C GLU A 351 -32.45 30.81 1.42
N LEU A 352 -31.88 29.61 1.35
CA LEU A 352 -30.60 29.34 0.71
C LEU A 352 -30.64 29.76 -0.76
N GLN A 353 -31.66 29.36 -1.52
CA GLN A 353 -31.83 29.77 -2.92
C GLN A 353 -31.81 31.29 -3.08
N LYS A 354 -32.60 32.02 -2.27
CA LYS A 354 -32.64 33.49 -2.31
C LYS A 354 -31.26 34.10 -2.00
N LYS A 355 -30.58 33.58 -0.98
CA LYS A 355 -29.23 34.04 -0.58
C LYS A 355 -28.23 33.79 -1.70
N LEU A 356 -28.21 32.60 -2.30
CA LEU A 356 -27.25 32.24 -3.35
C LEU A 356 -27.47 33.04 -4.63
N ILE A 357 -28.71 33.26 -5.06
CA ILE A 357 -29.01 34.14 -6.20
C ILE A 357 -28.49 35.55 -5.93
N LYS A 358 -28.80 36.12 -4.76
CA LYS A 358 -28.34 37.46 -4.36
C LYS A 358 -26.81 37.56 -4.32
N ILE A 359 -26.15 36.62 -3.66
CA ILE A 359 -24.69 36.55 -3.56
C ILE A 359 -24.07 36.42 -4.94
N SER A 360 -24.63 35.57 -5.81
CA SER A 360 -24.10 35.39 -7.17
C SER A 360 -24.15 36.67 -8.00
N GLU A 361 -25.23 37.44 -7.92
CA GLU A 361 -25.33 38.74 -8.61
C GLU A 361 -24.37 39.78 -8.02
N ASN A 362 -24.21 39.79 -6.69
CA ASN A 362 -23.24 40.67 -6.04
C ASN A 362 -21.79 40.32 -6.43
N ILE A 363 -21.45 39.03 -6.54
CA ILE A 363 -20.14 38.59 -7.06
C ILE A 363 -19.93 39.09 -8.48
N LYS A 364 -20.92 38.91 -9.38
CA LYS A 364 -20.83 39.40 -10.77
C LYS A 364 -20.64 40.92 -10.82
N LEU A 365 -21.37 41.66 -9.98
CA LEU A 365 -21.29 43.11 -9.90
C LEU A 365 -19.93 43.60 -9.40
N GLU A 366 -19.43 43.05 -8.31
CA GLU A 366 -18.11 43.42 -7.77
C GLU A 366 -16.98 43.02 -8.73
N TYR A 367 -17.10 41.88 -9.40
CA TYR A 367 -16.19 41.49 -10.47
C TYR A 367 -16.19 42.51 -11.62
N PHE A 368 -17.36 42.91 -12.09
CA PHE A 368 -17.49 43.93 -13.13
C PHE A 368 -16.89 45.27 -12.69
N LYS A 369 -17.14 45.72 -11.46
CA LYS A 369 -16.54 46.96 -10.92
C LYS A 369 -15.01 46.87 -10.84
N ALA A 370 -14.47 45.72 -10.46
CA ALA A 370 -13.03 45.53 -10.25
C ALA A 370 -12.24 45.36 -11.56
N ILE A 371 -12.85 44.76 -12.59
CA ILE A 371 -12.17 44.31 -13.82
C ILE A 371 -12.68 45.04 -15.08
N GLY A 372 -13.92 45.53 -15.08
CA GLY A 372 -14.56 46.12 -16.26
C GLY A 372 -15.09 45.10 -17.27
N CYS A 373 -15.07 43.80 -16.92
CA CYS A 373 -15.52 42.71 -17.77
C CYS A 373 -16.67 41.94 -17.11
N LEU A 374 -17.56 41.37 -17.92
CA LEU A 374 -18.62 40.49 -17.42
C LEU A 374 -18.01 39.22 -16.82
N PHE A 375 -18.63 38.73 -15.75
CA PHE A 375 -18.29 37.45 -15.13
C PHE A 375 -18.63 36.30 -16.10
N GLY A 376 -17.68 35.40 -16.35
CA GLY A 376 -17.82 34.32 -17.31
C GLY A 376 -17.64 32.93 -16.69
N PRO A 377 -18.01 31.86 -17.43
CA PRO A 377 -17.66 30.50 -17.04
C PRO A 377 -16.14 30.32 -16.91
N ASP A 378 -15.73 29.37 -16.08
CA ASP A 378 -14.31 29.08 -15.75
C ASP A 378 -13.54 30.24 -15.09
N THR A 379 -14.22 31.32 -14.70
CA THR A 379 -13.64 32.34 -13.81
C THR A 379 -13.36 31.73 -12.44
N ILE A 380 -12.10 31.70 -12.05
CA ILE A 380 -11.65 31.15 -10.77
C ILE A 380 -11.63 32.27 -9.72
N ILE A 381 -12.35 32.08 -8.62
CA ILE A 381 -12.40 33.01 -7.50
C ILE A 381 -11.83 32.32 -6.25
N PRO A 382 -10.63 32.70 -5.80
CA PRO A 382 -10.13 32.33 -4.48
C PRO A 382 -11.04 32.86 -3.38
N VAL A 383 -11.41 31.98 -2.46
CA VAL A 383 -12.21 32.29 -1.27
C VAL A 383 -11.34 32.00 -0.05
N ILE A 384 -10.84 33.06 0.58
CA ILE A 384 -9.97 32.98 1.77
C ILE A 384 -10.81 33.33 3.00
N SER A 385 -11.14 32.33 3.81
CA SER A 385 -12.04 32.54 4.95
C SER A 385 -11.82 31.54 6.06
N LYS A 386 -12.41 31.82 7.22
CA LYS A 386 -12.56 30.86 8.32
C LYS A 386 -13.75 29.94 8.11
N ASN A 387 -13.68 28.76 8.72
CA ASN A 387 -14.78 27.81 8.72
C ASN A 387 -16.07 28.45 9.28
N SER A 388 -17.08 28.58 8.42
CA SER A 388 -18.32 29.29 8.69
C SER A 388 -19.40 28.96 7.65
N ILE A 389 -20.67 29.24 7.95
CA ILE A 389 -21.75 29.16 6.95
C ILE A 389 -21.48 30.16 5.83
N GLU A 390 -20.99 31.34 6.20
CA GLU A 390 -20.71 32.45 5.32
C GLU A 390 -19.74 32.07 4.20
N GLN A 391 -18.68 31.34 4.53
CA GLN A 391 -17.74 30.76 3.58
C GLN A 391 -18.46 29.88 2.56
N TRP A 392 -19.30 28.95 3.01
CA TRP A 392 -20.04 28.05 2.12
C TRP A 392 -21.03 28.79 1.22
N LEU A 393 -21.72 29.80 1.75
CA LEU A 393 -22.61 30.66 0.96
C LEU A 393 -21.86 31.36 -0.18
N ILE A 394 -20.61 31.77 0.05
CA ILE A 394 -19.78 32.42 -0.96
C ILE A 394 -19.28 31.40 -1.99
N CYS A 395 -18.77 30.24 -1.57
CA CYS A 395 -18.36 29.17 -2.48
C CYS A 395 -19.50 28.73 -3.41
N LEU A 396 -20.68 28.48 -2.84
CA LEU A 396 -21.89 28.16 -3.61
C LEU A 396 -22.34 29.35 -4.47
N GLY A 397 -22.21 30.58 -3.97
CA GLY A 397 -22.50 31.81 -4.71
C GLY A 397 -21.62 31.99 -5.96
N VAL A 398 -20.33 31.63 -5.87
CA VAL A 398 -19.41 31.60 -7.02
C VAL A 398 -19.87 30.60 -8.07
N ILE A 399 -20.30 29.39 -7.66
CA ILE A 399 -20.86 28.39 -8.57
C ILE A 399 -22.14 28.93 -9.24
N PHE A 400 -23.05 29.53 -8.46
CA PHE A 400 -24.28 30.14 -8.99
C PHE A 400 -23.99 31.34 -9.92
N ALA A 401 -22.87 32.04 -9.72
CA ALA A 401 -22.42 33.08 -10.63
C ALA A 401 -21.90 32.55 -11.97
N GLY A 402 -21.66 31.24 -12.07
CA GLY A 402 -21.12 30.54 -13.25
C GLY A 402 -19.63 30.21 -13.14
N GLY A 403 -18.97 30.58 -12.05
CA GLY A 403 -17.52 30.43 -11.87
C GLY A 403 -17.14 29.15 -11.13
N ALA A 404 -15.85 29.07 -10.78
CA ALA A 404 -15.29 28.05 -9.92
C ALA A 404 -14.63 28.68 -8.71
N TYR A 405 -14.85 28.11 -7.52
CA TYR A 405 -14.17 28.61 -6.32
C TYR A 405 -12.89 27.84 -6.02
N LEU A 406 -11.94 28.52 -5.39
CA LEU A 406 -10.74 27.93 -4.84
C LEU A 406 -10.69 28.23 -3.33
N PRO A 407 -10.97 27.26 -2.46
CA PRO A 407 -10.97 27.47 -1.02
C PRO A 407 -9.54 27.55 -0.48
N ILE A 408 -9.29 28.51 0.40
CA ILE A 408 -8.03 28.67 1.13
C ILE A 408 -8.35 29.02 2.59
N ASP A 409 -7.86 28.23 3.54
CA ASP A 409 -8.06 28.49 4.96
C ASP A 409 -7.26 29.73 5.37
N GLU A 410 -7.90 30.68 6.06
CA GLU A 410 -7.23 31.89 6.56
C GLU A 410 -6.06 31.61 7.51
N LYS A 411 -6.04 30.43 8.15
CA LYS A 411 -4.96 29.95 9.03
C LYS A 411 -3.76 29.41 8.25
N THR A 412 -3.91 29.22 6.94
CA THR A 412 -2.78 28.84 6.07
C THR A 412 -1.68 29.90 6.18
N PRO A 413 -0.40 29.51 6.34
CA PRO A 413 0.70 30.46 6.40
C PRO A 413 0.68 31.41 5.20
N GLU A 414 0.86 32.72 5.44
CA GLU A 414 0.73 33.76 4.42
C GLU A 414 1.61 33.50 3.19
N GLU A 415 2.85 33.04 3.39
CA GLU A 415 3.76 32.67 2.30
C GLU A 415 3.17 31.58 1.39
N ARG A 416 2.46 30.61 1.96
CA ARG A 416 1.81 29.54 1.19
C ARG A 416 0.59 30.07 0.44
N ILE A 417 -0.19 30.97 1.04
CA ILE A 417 -1.30 31.65 0.35
C ILE A 417 -0.74 32.41 -0.86
N LEU A 418 0.30 33.22 -0.66
CA LEU A 418 0.92 34.00 -1.74
C LEU A 418 1.42 33.11 -2.87
N LYS A 419 2.10 31.99 -2.59
CA LYS A 419 2.53 31.04 -3.63
C LYS A 419 1.37 30.48 -4.47
N ILE A 420 0.24 30.16 -3.83
CA ILE A 420 -0.97 29.69 -4.53
C ILE A 420 -1.52 30.80 -5.43
N LEU A 421 -1.62 32.03 -4.91
CA LEU A 421 -2.15 33.17 -5.65
C LEU A 421 -1.23 33.62 -6.79
N GLU A 422 0.09 33.55 -6.61
CA GLU A 422 1.09 33.81 -7.66
C GLU A 422 1.01 32.78 -8.79
N GLN A 423 0.77 31.51 -8.46
CA GLN A 423 0.58 30.47 -9.47
C GLN A 423 -0.74 30.63 -10.25
N LEU A 424 -1.79 31.10 -9.57
CA LEU A 424 -3.12 31.25 -10.14
C LEU A 424 -3.33 32.56 -10.90
N GLU A 425 -2.65 33.63 -10.49
CA GLU A 425 -2.85 35.01 -10.95
C GLU A 425 -4.34 35.42 -11.00
N PRO A 426 -5.08 35.30 -9.86
CA PRO A 426 -6.52 35.49 -9.88
C PRO A 426 -6.90 36.95 -10.19
N THR A 427 -7.95 37.11 -11.00
CA THR A 427 -8.50 38.44 -11.33
C THR A 427 -9.14 39.10 -10.11
N LEU A 428 -9.76 38.32 -9.22
CA LEU A 428 -10.42 38.79 -8.01
C LEU A 428 -10.36 37.73 -6.92
N ILE A 429 -10.16 38.17 -5.67
CA ILE A 429 -10.22 37.33 -4.47
C ILE A 429 -11.41 37.77 -3.62
N ILE A 430 -12.09 36.81 -3.01
CA ILE A 430 -13.05 37.07 -1.93
C ILE A 430 -12.41 36.64 -0.61
N SER A 431 -12.38 37.51 0.39
CA SER A 431 -11.70 37.23 1.65
C SER A 431 -12.31 37.97 2.83
N ASP A 432 -12.16 37.43 4.04
CA ASP A 432 -12.52 38.13 5.28
C ASP A 432 -11.63 39.35 5.55
N LYS A 433 -10.40 39.34 5.02
CA LYS A 433 -9.42 40.43 5.16
C LYS A 433 -8.82 40.81 3.81
N ASN A 434 -8.32 42.04 3.71
CA ASN A 434 -7.62 42.48 2.50
C ASN A 434 -6.28 41.74 2.34
N ILE A 435 -6.01 41.22 1.14
CA ILE A 435 -4.74 40.56 0.82
C ILE A 435 -3.86 41.53 0.02
N PHE A 436 -2.69 41.85 0.55
CA PHE A 436 -1.80 42.83 -0.08
C PHE A 436 -1.32 42.35 -1.46
N GLY A 437 -1.31 43.24 -2.44
CA GLY A 437 -0.89 42.94 -3.81
C GLY A 437 -1.97 42.32 -4.71
N PHE A 438 -3.14 41.95 -4.15
CA PHE A 438 -4.23 41.34 -4.91
C PHE A 438 -5.53 42.15 -4.80
N LYS A 439 -6.34 42.11 -5.86
CA LYS A 439 -7.68 42.71 -5.84
C LYS A 439 -8.60 41.87 -4.96
N THR A 440 -8.94 42.39 -3.79
CA THR A 440 -9.74 41.68 -2.78
C THR A 440 -11.09 42.36 -2.56
N VAL A 441 -12.17 41.59 -2.61
CA VAL A 441 -13.50 41.98 -2.14
C VAL A 441 -13.71 41.39 -0.75
N ILE A 442 -14.07 42.25 0.21
CA ILE A 442 -14.38 41.80 1.57
C ILE A 442 -15.69 41.04 1.56
N LEU A 443 -15.67 39.86 2.15
CA LEU A 443 -16.75 38.88 2.14
C LEU A 443 -18.10 39.49 2.60
N ASP A 444 -18.11 40.31 3.64
CA ASP A 444 -19.33 40.97 4.16
C ASP A 444 -19.95 41.96 3.16
N LYS A 445 -19.13 42.58 2.30
CA LYS A 445 -19.65 43.46 1.24
C LYS A 445 -20.45 42.69 0.19
N ILE A 446 -20.33 41.36 0.11
CA ILE A 446 -21.07 40.55 -0.87
C ILE A 446 -22.43 40.13 -0.31
N LYS A 447 -22.57 40.00 1.02
CA LYS A 447 -23.82 39.55 1.67
C LYS A 447 -24.87 40.67 1.76
N ASP A 448 -24.41 41.88 2.06
CA ASP A 448 -25.26 42.95 2.56
C ASP A 448 -25.75 43.94 1.50
N VAL A 449 -25.30 43.83 0.24
CA VAL A 449 -25.79 44.75 -0.81
C VAL A 449 -27.26 44.45 -1.12
N GLU A 450 -28.16 45.38 -0.85
CA GLU A 450 -29.51 45.35 -1.39
C GLU A 450 -29.45 45.54 -2.91
N THR A 451 -29.44 44.44 -3.64
CA THR A 451 -29.70 44.44 -5.09
C THR A 451 -31.17 44.09 -5.30
N GLU A 452 -31.93 45.03 -5.86
CA GLU A 452 -33.28 44.76 -6.38
C GLU A 452 -33.16 43.79 -7.57
N THR A 453 -33.20 42.50 -7.29
CA THR A 453 -33.11 41.45 -8.31
C THR A 453 -34.45 41.34 -9.01
N THR A 454 -34.58 42.04 -10.15
CA THR A 454 -35.78 42.03 -11.01
C THR A 454 -35.64 41.08 -12.21
N SER A 455 -34.44 40.56 -12.48
CA SER A 455 -34.16 39.65 -13.59
C SER A 455 -34.34 38.18 -13.18
N LYS A 456 -34.83 37.36 -14.13
CA LYS A 456 -34.91 35.91 -13.98
C LYS A 456 -33.49 35.34 -13.87
N PHE A 457 -33.19 34.61 -12.80
CA PHE A 457 -31.91 33.91 -12.64
C PHE A 457 -31.64 33.00 -13.85
N THR A 458 -30.44 33.11 -14.41
CA THR A 458 -30.02 32.36 -15.60
C THR A 458 -28.69 31.68 -15.30
N VAL A 459 -28.61 30.37 -15.55
CA VAL A 459 -27.36 29.60 -15.44
C VAL A 459 -26.44 29.98 -16.60
N LEU A 460 -25.24 30.46 -16.28
CA LEU A 460 -24.26 30.96 -17.28
C LEU A 460 -23.22 29.92 -17.69
N SER A 461 -23.23 28.76 -17.05
CA SER A 461 -22.26 27.68 -17.17
C SER A 461 -22.86 26.45 -17.86
N ASN A 462 -22.02 25.47 -18.15
CA ASN A 462 -22.41 24.15 -18.60
C ASN A 462 -21.65 23.05 -17.81
N PRO A 463 -22.04 21.76 -17.93
CA PRO A 463 -21.42 20.66 -17.18
C PRO A 463 -19.90 20.52 -17.35
N HIS A 464 -19.32 20.99 -18.45
CA HIS A 464 -17.89 20.91 -18.71
C HIS A 464 -17.07 22.05 -18.09
N ASN A 465 -17.73 23.12 -17.62
CA ASN A 465 -17.04 24.19 -16.90
C ASN A 465 -16.59 23.74 -15.52
N LEU A 466 -15.59 24.44 -14.98
CA LEU A 466 -15.07 24.25 -13.64
C LEU A 466 -16.14 24.52 -12.57
N ALA A 467 -16.10 23.71 -11.51
CA ALA A 467 -16.91 23.88 -10.30
C ALA A 467 -16.04 24.39 -9.13
N TYR A 468 -14.89 23.75 -8.92
CA TYR A 468 -13.96 24.11 -7.86
C TYR A 468 -12.54 23.64 -8.17
N ILE A 469 -11.59 24.17 -7.41
CA ILE A 469 -10.18 23.76 -7.44
C ILE A 469 -9.71 23.52 -6.02
N ILE A 470 -9.14 22.34 -5.73
CA ILE A 470 -8.50 22.03 -4.43
C ILE A 470 -6.99 21.96 -4.62
N PHE A 471 -6.24 22.57 -3.70
CA PHE A 471 -4.77 22.52 -3.72
C PHE A 471 -4.24 21.41 -2.81
N THR A 472 -3.43 20.51 -3.38
CA THR A 472 -2.80 19.40 -2.65
C THR A 472 -1.32 19.65 -2.38
N SER A 473 -0.75 19.05 -1.34
CA SER A 473 0.71 19.01 -1.13
C SER A 473 1.35 18.20 -2.27
N GLY A 474 1.87 18.88 -3.28
CA GLY A 474 2.60 18.22 -4.35
C GLY A 474 3.85 17.55 -3.82
N THR A 475 4.17 16.35 -4.31
CA THR A 475 5.40 15.59 -3.96
C THR A 475 6.68 16.37 -4.23
N THR A 476 6.62 17.38 -5.10
CA THR A 476 7.73 18.28 -5.46
C THR A 476 7.88 19.48 -4.52
N GLY A 477 7.08 19.59 -3.46
CA GLY A 477 7.03 20.75 -2.56
C GLY A 477 6.29 21.96 -3.13
N ILE A 478 5.92 21.94 -4.42
CA ILE A 478 5.10 22.96 -5.08
C ILE A 478 3.64 22.50 -5.04
N PRO A 479 2.73 23.27 -4.42
CA PRO A 479 1.30 22.93 -4.40
C PRO A 479 0.72 22.79 -5.81
N LYS A 480 -0.18 21.82 -6.02
CA LYS A 480 -0.86 21.59 -7.30
C LYS A 480 -2.37 21.78 -7.13
N GLY A 481 -2.98 22.57 -8.02
CA GLY A 481 -4.43 22.73 -8.09
C GLY A 481 -5.06 21.61 -8.90
N VAL A 482 -5.96 20.86 -8.27
CA VAL A 482 -6.78 19.83 -8.93
C VAL A 482 -8.08 20.49 -9.39
N CYS A 483 -8.26 20.59 -10.70
CA CYS A 483 -9.42 21.24 -11.32
C CYS A 483 -10.55 20.24 -11.54
N ILE A 484 -11.70 20.47 -10.91
CA ILE A 484 -12.88 19.61 -11.05
C ILE A 484 -13.99 20.36 -11.79
N ASN A 485 -14.56 19.72 -12.81
CA ASN A 485 -15.69 20.26 -13.56
C ASN A 485 -17.04 19.92 -12.90
N ARG A 486 -18.09 20.59 -13.35
CA ARG A 486 -19.44 20.46 -12.81
C ARG A 486 -20.07 19.10 -13.08
N LEU A 487 -19.69 18.44 -14.18
CA LEU A 487 -20.10 17.08 -14.50
C LEU A 487 -19.55 16.08 -13.48
N GLY A 488 -18.28 16.19 -13.11
CA GLY A 488 -17.65 15.35 -12.08
C GLY A 488 -18.31 15.54 -10.71
N LEU A 489 -18.67 16.78 -10.37
CA LEU A 489 -19.45 17.07 -9.16
C LEU A 489 -20.86 16.46 -9.20
N SER A 490 -21.53 16.52 -10.36
CA SER A 490 -22.87 15.93 -10.53
C SER A 490 -22.84 14.39 -10.46
N ASN A 491 -21.77 13.79 -10.99
CA ASN A 491 -21.48 12.37 -10.81
C ASN A 491 -21.31 12.02 -9.32
N LEU A 492 -20.46 12.76 -8.59
CA LEU A 492 -20.21 12.55 -7.16
C LEU A 492 -21.51 12.54 -6.34
N ILE A 493 -22.43 13.47 -6.61
CA ILE A 493 -23.71 13.56 -5.90
C ILE A 493 -24.59 12.34 -6.21
N SER A 494 -24.67 11.94 -7.48
CA SER A 494 -25.47 10.79 -7.89
C SER A 494 -24.94 9.51 -7.25
N ASP A 495 -23.61 9.34 -7.24
CA ASP A 495 -22.94 8.23 -6.56
C ASP A 495 -23.22 8.26 -5.06
N ALA A 496 -23.07 9.41 -4.40
CA ALA A 496 -23.31 9.54 -2.97
C ALA A 496 -24.76 9.18 -2.59
N GLN A 497 -25.74 9.61 -3.39
CA GLN A 497 -27.16 9.27 -3.19
C GLN A 497 -27.39 7.77 -3.23
N GLN A 498 -26.83 7.09 -4.24
CA GLN A 498 -27.04 5.67 -4.44
C GLN A 498 -26.26 4.82 -3.42
N PHE A 499 -24.96 5.06 -3.29
CA PHE A 499 -24.09 4.23 -2.47
C PHE A 499 -24.31 4.42 -0.97
N PHE A 500 -24.60 5.64 -0.52
CA PHE A 500 -24.82 5.93 0.89
C PHE A 500 -26.30 6.06 1.26
N SER A 501 -27.22 5.79 0.32
CA SER A 501 -28.66 5.85 0.55
C SER A 501 -29.10 7.20 1.16
N ILE A 502 -28.54 8.30 0.66
CA ILE A 502 -28.84 9.64 1.13
C ILE A 502 -30.16 10.10 0.48
N ASP A 503 -31.09 10.54 1.33
CA ASP A 503 -32.40 11.05 0.91
C ASP A 503 -32.74 12.35 1.66
N GLN A 504 -33.89 12.96 1.38
CA GLN A 504 -34.30 14.24 1.96
C GLN A 504 -34.48 14.26 3.49
N ASN A 505 -34.49 13.09 4.15
CA ASN A 505 -34.55 12.98 5.61
C ASN A 505 -33.17 12.75 6.23
N SER A 506 -32.12 12.61 5.42
CA SER A 506 -30.76 12.50 5.91
C SER A 506 -30.29 13.83 6.54
N VAL A 507 -29.49 13.71 7.58
CA VAL A 507 -28.67 14.78 8.16
C VAL A 507 -27.20 14.38 8.03
N ILE A 508 -26.43 15.14 7.25
CA ILE A 508 -25.01 14.89 6.97
C ILE A 508 -24.15 15.81 7.81
N TYR A 509 -23.13 15.24 8.47
CA TYR A 509 -22.16 15.99 9.26
C TYR A 509 -21.04 16.54 8.38
N GLN A 510 -20.93 17.87 8.30
CA GLN A 510 -19.88 18.59 7.60
C GLN A 510 -18.87 19.09 8.64
N PHE A 511 -17.67 18.50 8.61
CA PHE A 511 -16.58 18.86 9.54
C PHE A 511 -15.23 18.97 8.86
N THR A 512 -15.06 18.28 7.73
CA THR A 512 -13.83 18.33 6.98
C THR A 512 -13.55 19.77 6.58
N SER A 513 -12.28 20.20 6.66
CA SER A 513 -11.88 21.51 6.16
C SER A 513 -12.35 21.70 4.71
N PHE A 514 -12.93 22.86 4.41
CA PHE A 514 -13.36 23.23 3.04
C PHE A 514 -12.22 23.28 2.02
N CYS A 515 -10.97 23.25 2.48
CA CYS A 515 -9.77 23.13 1.64
C CYS A 515 -9.43 21.68 1.27
N PHE A 516 -10.20 20.70 1.74
CA PHE A 516 -10.04 19.28 1.45
C PHE A 516 -11.26 18.77 0.69
N ASP A 517 -11.07 17.85 -0.24
CA ASP A 517 -12.09 17.38 -1.16
C ASP A 517 -13.26 16.63 -0.50
N ASN A 518 -13.03 15.94 0.62
CA ASN A 518 -14.13 15.32 1.39
C ASN A 518 -15.20 16.33 1.82
N SER A 519 -14.85 17.60 2.06
CA SER A 519 -15.83 18.64 2.36
C SER A 519 -16.84 18.87 1.22
N ILE A 520 -16.41 18.64 -0.02
CA ILE A 520 -17.25 18.70 -1.22
C ILE A 520 -18.29 17.58 -1.18
N LEU A 521 -17.85 16.36 -0.86
CA LEU A 521 -18.77 15.23 -0.70
C LEU A 521 -19.78 15.53 0.43
N GLU A 522 -19.34 16.02 1.58
CA GLU A 522 -20.22 16.34 2.71
C GLU A 522 -21.32 17.37 2.33
N ILE A 523 -20.92 18.52 1.78
CA ILE A 523 -21.87 19.61 1.49
C ILE A 523 -22.76 19.31 0.28
N PHE A 524 -22.20 18.79 -0.81
CA PHE A 524 -22.95 18.60 -2.06
C PHE A 524 -23.79 17.34 -2.04
N ALA A 525 -23.37 16.27 -1.34
CA ALA A 525 -24.24 15.10 -1.16
C ALA A 525 -25.47 15.45 -0.32
N ALA A 526 -25.34 16.34 0.67
CA ALA A 526 -26.49 16.84 1.41
C ALA A 526 -27.41 17.70 0.53
N LEU A 527 -26.87 18.79 -0.03
CA LEU A 527 -27.65 19.76 -0.78
C LEU A 527 -28.30 19.16 -2.04
N GLY A 528 -27.57 18.32 -2.77
CA GLY A 528 -28.04 17.63 -3.96
C GLY A 528 -29.14 16.59 -3.70
N SER A 529 -29.31 16.16 -2.45
CA SER A 529 -30.29 15.12 -2.07
C SER A 529 -31.56 15.67 -1.42
N GLY A 530 -31.62 16.98 -1.14
CA GLY A 530 -32.70 17.56 -0.32
C GLY A 530 -32.52 17.35 1.19
N ALA A 531 -31.35 16.86 1.60
CA ALA A 531 -30.98 16.53 2.97
C ALA A 531 -30.50 17.77 3.73
N THR A 532 -30.42 17.67 5.06
CA THR A 532 -29.83 18.72 5.90
C THR A 532 -28.32 18.53 6.00
N CYS A 533 -27.54 19.58 5.75
CA CYS A 533 -26.13 19.64 6.05
C CYS A 533 -25.91 20.33 7.41
N PHE A 534 -25.43 19.58 8.40
CA PHE A 534 -25.04 20.12 9.70
C PHE A 534 -23.56 20.54 9.64
N ILE A 535 -23.30 21.83 9.77
CA ILE A 535 -21.96 22.41 9.73
C ILE A 535 -21.40 22.49 11.15
N SER A 536 -20.31 21.76 11.40
CA SER A 536 -19.58 21.83 12.67
C SER A 536 -18.68 23.06 12.74
N ASP A 537 -18.19 23.38 13.94
CA ASP A 537 -17.21 24.45 14.14
C ASP A 537 -15.78 24.09 13.67
N GLY A 538 -15.59 22.91 13.07
CA GLY A 538 -14.32 22.44 12.53
C GLY A 538 -13.35 21.91 13.59
N PHE A 539 -13.75 21.86 14.86
CA PHE A 539 -12.99 21.18 15.91
C PHE A 539 -13.62 19.83 16.24
N PHE A 540 -12.87 18.76 16.01
CA PHE A 540 -13.32 17.41 16.29
C PHE A 540 -12.90 16.96 17.69
N ALA A 541 -13.87 16.51 18.48
CA ALA A 541 -13.69 15.74 19.71
C ALA A 541 -14.76 14.64 19.73
N SER A 542 -14.39 13.41 20.08
CA SER A 542 -15.26 12.23 19.98
C SER A 542 -16.53 12.39 20.82
N ASP A 543 -16.38 12.80 22.08
CA ASP A 543 -17.46 13.05 23.03
C ASP A 543 -18.47 14.09 22.52
N LYS A 544 -17.96 15.22 22.00
CA LYS A 544 -18.76 16.29 21.40
C LYS A 544 -19.49 15.79 20.16
N PHE A 545 -18.81 15.06 19.28
CA PHE A 545 -19.41 14.50 18.08
C PHE A 545 -20.51 13.50 18.41
N CYS A 546 -20.29 12.58 19.36
CA CYS A 546 -21.31 11.63 19.85
C CYS A 546 -22.54 12.34 20.43
N LYS A 547 -22.33 13.45 21.14
CA LYS A 547 -23.42 14.30 21.61
C LYS A 547 -24.18 14.95 20.45
N GLN A 548 -23.48 15.53 19.49
CA GLN A 548 -24.07 16.14 18.30
C GLN A 548 -24.85 15.15 17.44
N ILE A 549 -24.41 13.88 17.35
CA ILE A 549 -25.17 12.82 16.68
C ILE A 549 -26.58 12.72 17.27
N SER A 550 -26.68 12.77 18.59
CA SER A 550 -27.95 12.64 19.30
C SER A 550 -28.77 13.92 19.22
N ASP A 551 -28.15 15.07 19.53
CA ASP A 551 -28.83 16.36 19.63
C ASP A 551 -29.38 16.83 18.26
N TYR A 552 -28.67 16.53 17.18
CA TYR A 552 -29.02 16.97 15.83
C TYR A 552 -29.49 15.85 14.90
N SER A 553 -29.67 14.63 15.43
CA SER A 553 -30.10 13.46 14.66
C SER A 553 -29.23 13.22 13.43
N ILE A 554 -27.92 13.31 13.58
CA ILE A 554 -26.97 13.08 12.48
C ILE A 554 -27.13 11.64 12.01
N THR A 555 -27.23 11.47 10.70
CA THR A 555 -27.44 10.16 10.06
C THR A 555 -26.24 9.70 9.26
N HIS A 556 -25.45 10.63 8.72
CA HIS A 556 -24.28 10.31 7.90
C HIS A 556 -23.09 11.11 8.40
N ALA A 557 -21.96 10.43 8.57
CA ALA A 557 -20.68 11.06 8.88
C ALA A 557 -19.54 10.36 8.16
N MET A 558 -18.57 11.15 7.71
CA MET A 558 -17.29 10.67 7.22
C MET A 558 -16.29 10.73 8.38
N LEU A 559 -15.61 9.64 8.70
CA LEU A 559 -14.58 9.62 9.74
C LEU A 559 -13.32 8.96 9.19
N PHE A 560 -12.20 9.66 9.30
CA PHE A 560 -10.89 9.15 8.90
C PHE A 560 -10.40 8.07 9.87
N PRO A 561 -9.65 7.04 9.42
CA PRO A 561 -9.09 6.01 10.29
C PRO A 561 -8.45 6.55 11.58
N GLY A 562 -7.62 7.59 11.49
CA GLY A 562 -7.01 8.22 12.68
C GLY A 562 -8.01 8.82 13.68
N LEU A 563 -9.18 9.30 13.22
CA LEU A 563 -10.25 9.78 14.12
C LEU A 563 -10.93 8.61 14.82
N VAL A 564 -11.13 7.49 14.14
CA VAL A 564 -11.76 6.29 14.73
C VAL A 564 -10.99 5.80 15.95
N GLU A 565 -9.66 5.93 15.92
CA GLU A 565 -8.79 5.52 17.03
C GLU A 565 -8.97 6.36 18.30
N THR A 566 -9.60 7.55 18.19
CA THR A 566 -9.85 8.44 19.33
C THR A 566 -11.09 8.06 20.14
N PHE A 567 -11.98 7.23 19.58
CA PHE A 567 -13.21 6.80 20.25
C PHE A 567 -12.95 5.70 21.27
N ASP A 568 -13.60 5.79 22.43
CA ASP A 568 -13.72 4.68 23.36
C ASP A 568 -14.90 3.73 23.04
N ASP A 569 -15.00 2.60 23.74
CA ASP A 569 -16.04 1.60 23.49
C ASP A 569 -17.46 2.14 23.74
N GLU A 570 -17.67 3.09 24.66
CA GLU A 570 -18.98 3.69 24.94
C GLU A 570 -19.39 4.67 23.83
N GLU A 571 -18.44 5.46 23.36
CA GLU A 571 -18.62 6.41 22.25
C GLU A 571 -18.88 5.67 20.92
N LEU A 572 -18.18 4.56 20.66
CA LEU A 572 -18.44 3.70 19.49
C LEU A 572 -19.86 3.14 19.47
N VAL A 573 -20.44 2.86 20.63
CA VAL A 573 -21.85 2.43 20.71
C VAL A 573 -22.79 3.56 20.26
N GLN A 574 -22.45 4.83 20.50
CA GLN A 574 -23.24 5.96 20.02
C GLN A 574 -23.24 6.08 18.48
N LEU A 575 -22.16 5.62 17.82
CA LEU A 575 -22.09 5.64 16.36
C LEU A 575 -23.14 4.76 15.69
N LYS A 576 -23.73 3.78 16.40
CA LYS A 576 -24.87 2.97 15.91
C LYS A 576 -26.11 3.79 15.54
N LYS A 577 -26.18 5.05 15.98
CA LYS A 577 -27.24 5.98 15.61
C LYS A 577 -27.08 6.52 14.19
N LEU A 578 -25.87 6.44 13.61
CA LEU A 578 -25.65 6.77 12.21
C LEU A 578 -26.34 5.73 11.32
N LYS A 579 -26.99 6.20 10.26
CA LYS A 579 -27.48 5.34 9.17
C LYS A 579 -26.31 4.83 8.34
N PHE A 580 -25.31 5.68 8.11
CA PHE A 580 -24.11 5.35 7.34
C PHE A 580 -22.87 6.01 7.94
N TRP A 581 -21.83 5.19 8.10
CA TRP A 581 -20.49 5.62 8.41
C TRP A 581 -19.58 5.41 7.19
N ILE A 582 -18.99 6.49 6.70
CA ILE A 582 -18.04 6.48 5.59
C ILE A 582 -16.63 6.62 6.16
N CYS A 583 -15.72 5.70 5.84
CA CYS A 583 -14.32 5.76 6.25
C CYS A 583 -13.39 5.78 5.03
N GLY A 584 -12.43 6.70 4.99
CA GLY A 584 -11.52 6.89 3.84
C GLY A 584 -10.44 7.94 4.10
N ALA A 585 -9.78 8.41 3.03
CA ALA A 585 -8.68 9.39 3.00
C ALA A 585 -7.34 8.97 3.66
N GLU A 586 -7.33 7.88 4.44
CA GLU A 586 -6.10 7.27 4.96
C GLU A 586 -6.16 5.74 4.79
N LYS A 587 -5.00 5.06 4.87
CA LYS A 587 -4.95 3.60 4.88
C LYS A 587 -5.73 3.07 6.09
N LEU A 588 -6.82 2.34 5.84
CA LEU A 588 -7.59 1.70 6.90
C LEU A 588 -6.74 0.59 7.55
N THR A 589 -6.34 0.80 8.80
CA THR A 589 -5.59 -0.17 9.59
C THR A 589 -6.52 -1.16 10.31
N ARG A 590 -5.93 -2.21 10.90
CA ARG A 590 -6.68 -3.31 11.53
C ARG A 590 -7.56 -2.85 12.72
N ARG A 591 -7.09 -1.92 13.54
CA ARG A 591 -7.82 -1.50 14.75
C ARG A 591 -9.11 -0.71 14.40
N PRO A 592 -9.06 0.37 13.60
CA PRO A 592 -10.26 1.03 13.08
C PRO A 592 -11.21 0.09 12.35
N SER A 593 -10.70 -0.83 11.52
CA SER A 593 -11.57 -1.80 10.84
C SER A 593 -12.26 -2.74 11.82
N GLU A 594 -11.56 -3.34 12.78
CA GLU A 594 -12.20 -4.16 13.83
C GLU A 594 -13.23 -3.37 14.64
N MET A 595 -12.97 -2.10 14.95
CA MET A 595 -13.92 -1.22 15.65
C MET A 595 -15.18 -0.97 14.81
N ILE A 596 -15.02 -0.63 13.52
CA ILE A 596 -16.14 -0.45 12.57
C ILE A 596 -16.98 -1.73 12.49
N PHE A 597 -16.34 -2.89 12.24
CA PHE A 597 -17.03 -4.18 12.08
C PHE A 597 -17.74 -4.65 13.37
N ARG A 598 -17.17 -4.40 14.55
CA ARG A 598 -17.77 -4.81 15.82
C ARG A 598 -18.99 -3.98 16.18
N PHE A 599 -19.00 -2.70 15.81
CA PHE A 599 -19.98 -1.74 16.33
C PHE A 599 -20.96 -1.21 15.29
N HIS A 600 -20.75 -1.40 13.99
CA HIS A 600 -21.63 -0.85 12.95
C HIS A 600 -21.95 -1.84 11.82
N ASN A 601 -23.23 -1.93 11.44
CA ASN A 601 -23.70 -2.87 10.40
C ASN A 601 -23.79 -2.24 8.99
N HIS A 602 -23.76 -0.91 8.88
CA HIS A 602 -23.85 -0.18 7.61
C HIS A 602 -22.70 0.81 7.48
N PHE A 603 -21.62 0.41 6.81
CA PHE A 603 -20.45 1.27 6.59
C PHE A 603 -19.94 1.11 5.16
N ALA A 604 -19.20 2.11 4.69
CA ALA A 604 -18.51 2.08 3.41
C ALA A 604 -17.05 2.47 3.58
N ILE A 605 -16.15 1.76 2.89
CA ILE A 605 -14.72 2.05 2.83
C ILE A 605 -14.43 2.64 1.46
N ILE A 606 -13.99 3.89 1.41
CA ILE A 606 -13.55 4.55 0.19
C ILE A 606 -12.02 4.45 0.16
N ARG A 607 -11.49 3.87 -0.92
CA ARG A 607 -10.05 3.75 -1.16
C ARG A 607 -9.45 5.01 -1.73
#